data_AF-T0H562-F1
#
_entry.id   AF-T0H562-F1
#
_cell.length_a   1.000
_cell.length_b   1.000
_cell.length_c   1.000
_cell.angle_alpha   90.00
_cell.angle_beta   90.00
_cell.angle_gamma   90.00
#
_symmetry.space_group_name_H-M   'P 1'
#
loop_
_entity.id
_entity.type
_entity.pdbx_description
1 polymer ?
#
loop_
_entity_poly.entity_id
_entity_poly.type
_entity_poly.pdbx_seq_one_letter_code
_entity_poly.pdbx_strand_id
1 'polypeptide(L)'
;MSKQSIKNLFGTILTYPAPSANYRGESEENRTVLQKISKNGKDFAIFSSEAKRNALREILIKKNISTNRTRLHNEGQLAVEFKEFPNSDKYADDFIFGYMVADSKYLPKDRKDATLKRDSILRINNSVALSPYQYEATFHQSPLNAKTKVNEDKYWNNQSTSVLLHKEISLTAFQYPFALAGNDCKAKPDWIKALLESIGELTNVAGGHARNYYEMGPKSIVIRLTPSLVAGYDTYGFQEDGSLEVLKRIKDKEGKIDLPGEEFYLGGEIVRNLSEGKHTELKSFGVKLFENPQKLLKQVGDDFLDESK
;
A
#
# COMPACT_ATOMS: atom_id res chain seq x y z
N MET A 1 13.92 10.92 35.45
CA MET A 1 14.06 10.23 34.15
C MET A 1 12.72 10.38 33.43
N SER A 2 12.61 11.19 32.38
CA SER A 2 11.36 11.30 31.65
C SER A 2 11.09 9.95 30.96
N LYS A 3 9.87 9.42 31.10
CA LYS A 3 9.46 8.25 30.33
C LYS A 3 9.49 8.65 28.85
N GLN A 4 10.37 8.03 28.09
CA GLN A 4 10.37 8.00 26.63
C GLN A 4 8.94 7.82 26.12
N SER A 5 8.37 8.80 25.40
CA SER A 5 7.05 8.61 24.82
C SER A 5 7.19 7.75 23.56
N ILE A 6 6.58 6.57 23.55
CA ILE A 6 6.48 5.73 22.36
C ILE A 6 5.86 6.55 21.23
N LYS A 7 6.55 6.63 20.08
CA LYS A 7 6.05 7.34 18.90
C LYS A 7 5.18 6.42 18.05
N ASN A 8 4.20 7.00 17.38
CA ASN A 8 3.40 6.39 16.33
C ASN A 8 3.85 6.94 14.98
N LEU A 9 3.78 6.09 13.96
CA LEU A 9 4.12 6.43 12.60
C LEU A 9 2.85 6.66 11.80
N PHE A 10 2.75 7.82 11.16
CA PHE A 10 1.73 8.12 10.16
C PHE A 10 2.42 8.51 8.86
N GLY A 11 2.07 7.83 7.76
CA GLY A 11 2.62 8.08 6.44
C GLY A 11 1.52 8.39 5.43
N THR A 12 1.77 9.35 4.55
CA THR A 12 0.95 9.61 3.36
C THR A 12 1.84 9.50 2.13
N ILE A 13 1.39 8.70 1.16
CA ILE A 13 2.11 8.45 -0.09
C ILE A 13 1.33 9.06 -1.25
N LEU A 14 2.08 9.63 -2.20
CA LEU A 14 1.64 9.99 -3.54
C LEU A 14 2.41 9.15 -4.55
N THR A 15 1.74 8.56 -5.52
CA THR A 15 2.36 7.76 -6.60
C THR A 15 2.65 8.60 -7.85
N TYR A 16 3.37 8.03 -8.81
CA TYR A 16 3.50 8.65 -10.13
C TYR A 16 2.19 8.54 -10.92
N PRO A 17 1.79 9.56 -11.69
CA PRO A 17 0.68 9.43 -12.61
C PRO A 17 1.05 8.45 -13.72
N ALA A 18 0.19 7.46 -13.95
CA ALA A 18 0.34 6.49 -15.04
C ALA A 18 -1.03 5.88 -15.39
N PRO A 19 -1.20 5.28 -16.58
CA PRO A 19 -2.41 4.57 -16.95
C PRO A 19 -2.65 3.37 -16.02
N SER A 20 -3.52 3.55 -15.04
CA SER A 20 -3.97 2.48 -14.15
C SER A 20 -5.21 1.81 -14.73
N ALA A 21 -5.28 0.49 -14.60
CA ALA A 21 -6.46 -0.26 -15.00
C ALA A 21 -6.51 -1.57 -14.24
N ASN A 22 -7.71 -2.00 -13.88
CA ASN A 22 -7.96 -3.39 -13.52
C ASN A 22 -8.41 -4.13 -14.76
N TYR A 23 -7.98 -5.38 -14.89
CA TYR A 23 -8.44 -6.28 -15.93
C TYR A 23 -9.25 -7.37 -15.23
N ARG A 24 -10.57 -7.35 -15.35
CA ARG A 24 -11.41 -8.52 -15.10
C ARG A 24 -12.25 -8.72 -16.35
N GLY A 25 -12.30 -9.96 -16.85
CA GLY A 25 -13.43 -10.35 -17.68
C GLY A 25 -14.69 -10.19 -16.83
N GLU A 26 -15.78 -9.73 -17.43
CA GLU A 26 -17.06 -9.64 -16.73
C GLU A 26 -17.44 -11.02 -16.17
N SER A 27 -17.71 -11.07 -14.86
CA SER A 27 -18.46 -12.17 -14.24
C SER A 27 -19.76 -11.62 -13.66
N GLU A 28 -20.75 -12.48 -13.42
CA GLU A 28 -22.03 -12.05 -12.81
C GLU A 28 -21.85 -11.26 -11.50
N GLU A 29 -20.73 -11.46 -10.81
CA GLU A 29 -20.40 -10.87 -9.52
C GLU A 29 -19.68 -9.50 -9.62
N ASN A 30 -19.29 -9.04 -10.82
CA ASN A 30 -18.43 -7.88 -11.00
C ASN A 30 -18.82 -7.01 -12.22
N ARG A 31 -19.82 -6.14 -12.05
CA ARG A 31 -20.33 -5.25 -13.13
C ARG A 31 -19.47 -4.01 -13.43
N THR A 32 -18.54 -3.62 -12.55
CA THR A 32 -17.60 -2.53 -12.81
C THR A 32 -16.15 -3.04 -12.73
N VAL A 33 -15.37 -2.75 -13.76
CA VAL A 33 -14.00 -3.26 -13.91
C VAL A 33 -13.03 -2.47 -13.03
N LEU A 34 -13.20 -1.15 -12.97
CA LEU A 34 -12.46 -0.26 -12.07
C LEU A 34 -13.32 0.16 -10.89
N GLN A 35 -12.84 -0.09 -9.66
CA GLN A 35 -13.53 0.32 -8.44
C GLN A 35 -13.45 1.85 -8.28
N LYS A 36 -14.56 2.48 -7.89
CA LYS A 36 -14.68 3.94 -7.79
C LYS A 36 -15.40 4.35 -6.51
N ILE A 37 -15.13 5.57 -6.04
CA ILE A 37 -15.91 6.24 -5.00
C ILE A 37 -16.36 7.62 -5.50
N SER A 38 -17.56 8.04 -5.10
CA SER A 38 -18.07 9.36 -5.47
C SER A 38 -17.69 10.40 -4.42
N LYS A 39 -17.12 11.52 -4.86
CA LYS A 39 -16.77 12.69 -4.04
C LYS A 39 -17.17 13.95 -4.80
N ASN A 40 -18.00 14.80 -4.19
CA ASN A 40 -18.46 16.06 -4.78
C ASN A 40 -19.05 15.92 -6.20
N GLY A 41 -19.87 14.88 -6.41
CA GLY A 41 -20.53 14.62 -7.70
C GLY A 41 -19.61 14.08 -8.80
N LYS A 42 -18.37 13.70 -8.47
CA LYS A 42 -17.43 13.06 -9.41
C LYS A 42 -16.97 11.72 -8.87
N ASP A 43 -16.69 10.79 -9.77
CA ASP A 43 -16.15 9.47 -9.41
C ASP A 43 -14.64 9.48 -9.48
N PHE A 44 -14.00 8.84 -8.50
CA PHE A 44 -12.55 8.69 -8.41
C PHE A 44 -12.20 7.22 -8.34
N ALA A 45 -11.26 6.79 -9.16
CA ALA A 45 -10.78 5.41 -9.12
C ALA A 45 -10.12 5.12 -7.76
N ILE A 46 -10.28 3.87 -7.29
CA ILE A 46 -9.67 3.41 -6.05
C ILE A 46 -8.97 2.06 -6.18
N PHE A 47 -7.96 1.85 -5.35
CA PHE A 47 -7.38 0.53 -5.09
C PHE A 47 -7.57 0.15 -3.63
N SER A 48 -8.10 -1.04 -3.38
CA SER A 48 -8.41 -1.48 -2.01
C SER A 48 -7.16 -1.56 -1.13
N SER A 49 -7.34 -1.33 0.17
CA SER A 49 -6.31 -1.61 1.19
C SER A 49 -5.90 -3.09 1.18
N GLU A 50 -6.84 -4.01 0.98
CA GLU A 50 -6.57 -5.45 0.94
C GLU A 50 -5.69 -5.87 -0.24
N ALA A 51 -5.88 -5.26 -1.42
CA ALA A 51 -5.00 -5.50 -2.57
C ALA A 51 -3.56 -5.07 -2.26
N LYS A 52 -3.38 -3.94 -1.55
CA LYS A 52 -2.06 -3.48 -1.09
C LYS A 52 -1.45 -4.42 -0.05
N ARG A 53 -2.24 -4.85 0.94
CA ARG A 53 -1.79 -5.84 1.95
C ARG A 53 -1.37 -7.15 1.29
N ASN A 54 -2.08 -7.59 0.25
CA ASN A 54 -1.69 -8.77 -0.50
C ASN A 54 -0.35 -8.57 -1.22
N ALA A 55 -0.20 -7.47 -1.96
CA ALA A 55 1.04 -7.14 -2.65
C ALA A 55 2.25 -7.04 -1.69
N LEU A 56 2.06 -6.42 -0.52
CA LEU A 56 3.09 -6.36 0.52
C LEU A 56 3.48 -7.75 1.02
N ARG A 57 2.53 -8.67 1.23
CA ARG A 57 2.85 -10.07 1.59
C ARG A 57 3.71 -10.74 0.53
N GLU A 58 3.37 -10.59 -0.75
CA GLU A 58 4.15 -11.16 -1.86
C GLU A 58 5.58 -10.56 -1.93
N ILE A 59 5.74 -9.27 -1.64
CA ILE A 59 7.06 -8.64 -1.55
C ILE A 59 7.86 -9.23 -0.38
N LEU A 60 7.25 -9.41 0.80
CA LEU A 60 7.92 -10.02 1.95
C LEU A 60 8.39 -11.46 1.64
N ILE A 61 7.57 -12.25 0.94
CA ILE A 61 7.95 -13.58 0.46
C ILE A 61 9.18 -13.50 -0.45
N LYS A 62 9.18 -12.59 -1.43
CA LYS A 62 10.32 -12.38 -2.34
C LYS A 62 11.58 -11.91 -1.62
N LYS A 63 11.45 -11.19 -0.51
CA LYS A 63 12.55 -10.80 0.38
C LYS A 63 12.99 -11.93 1.32
N ASN A 64 12.48 -13.16 1.13
CA ASN A 64 12.76 -14.33 1.98
C ASN A 64 12.39 -14.13 3.47
N ILE A 65 11.42 -13.26 3.75
CA ILE A 65 10.87 -13.12 5.10
C ILE A 65 9.91 -14.28 5.36
N SER A 66 10.00 -14.87 6.56
CA SER A 66 9.14 -15.99 6.96
C SER A 66 7.67 -15.58 6.94
N THR A 67 6.88 -16.18 6.05
CA THR A 67 5.43 -16.04 6.00
C THR A 67 4.73 -17.39 6.14
N ASN A 68 3.53 -17.37 6.71
CA ASN A 68 2.69 -18.56 6.84
C ASN A 68 1.91 -18.83 5.56
N ARG A 69 1.50 -17.77 4.87
CA ARG A 69 0.62 -17.82 3.72
C ARG A 69 1.38 -17.76 2.40
N THR A 70 0.94 -18.51 1.38
CA THR A 70 1.44 -18.41 -0.01
C THR A 70 0.27 -18.45 -0.99
N ARG A 71 0.38 -17.73 -2.12
CA ARG A 71 -0.65 -17.69 -3.16
C ARG A 71 -0.63 -18.94 -4.03
N LEU A 72 -1.79 -19.54 -4.24
CA LEU A 72 -1.99 -20.61 -5.21
C LEU A 72 -2.39 -19.99 -6.55
N HIS A 73 -1.56 -20.17 -7.58
CA HIS A 73 -1.73 -19.51 -8.89
C HIS A 73 -2.62 -20.26 -9.87
N ASN A 74 -2.87 -21.54 -9.62
CA ASN A 74 -3.59 -22.44 -10.53
C ASN A 74 -5.04 -22.69 -10.12
N GLU A 75 -5.51 -22.01 -9.07
CA GLU A 75 -6.88 -22.13 -8.59
C GLU A 75 -7.81 -21.21 -9.38
N GLY A 76 -9.05 -21.65 -9.63
CA GLY A 76 -10.06 -20.87 -10.35
C GLY A 76 -10.54 -19.60 -9.63
N GLN A 77 -10.06 -19.38 -8.41
CA GLN A 77 -10.37 -18.25 -7.56
C GLN A 77 -9.14 -17.78 -6.78
N LEU A 78 -9.26 -16.65 -6.07
CA LEU A 78 -8.21 -16.23 -5.13
C LEU A 78 -8.09 -17.26 -4.00
N ALA A 79 -7.06 -18.10 -4.09
CA ALA A 79 -6.79 -19.14 -3.12
C ALA A 79 -5.37 -19.04 -2.58
N VAL A 80 -5.20 -19.49 -1.34
CA VAL A 80 -3.96 -19.40 -0.59
C VAL A 80 -3.81 -20.67 0.23
N GLU A 81 -2.58 -21.10 0.42
CA GLU A 81 -2.23 -22.15 1.37
C GLU A 81 -1.61 -21.55 2.64
N PHE A 82 -1.75 -22.26 3.75
CA PHE A 82 -1.10 -21.94 5.02
C PHE A 82 -0.16 -23.10 5.39
N LYS A 83 1.06 -22.79 5.83
CA LYS A 83 2.03 -23.79 6.27
C LYS A 83 1.59 -24.48 7.56
N GLU A 84 0.98 -23.73 8.48
CA GLU A 84 0.43 -24.22 9.73
C GLU A 84 -0.64 -23.27 10.28
N PHE A 85 -1.21 -23.62 11.44
CA PHE A 85 -2.12 -22.73 12.16
C PHE A 85 -1.45 -21.37 12.44
N PRO A 86 -2.16 -20.23 12.27
CA PRO A 86 -1.56 -18.90 12.41
C PRO A 86 -0.66 -18.72 13.64
N ASN A 87 0.50 -18.09 13.42
CA ASN A 87 1.53 -17.92 14.44
C ASN A 87 2.30 -16.61 14.22
N SER A 88 1.86 -15.56 14.91
CA SER A 88 2.48 -14.23 14.84
C SER A 88 3.87 -14.13 15.48
N ASP A 89 4.33 -15.16 16.19
CA ASP A 89 5.71 -15.19 16.71
C ASP A 89 6.69 -15.76 15.70
N LYS A 90 6.21 -16.58 14.76
CA LYS A 90 7.00 -17.29 13.75
C LYS A 90 6.90 -16.69 12.35
N TYR A 91 5.77 -16.07 12.01
CA TYR A 91 5.50 -15.56 10.66
C TYR A 91 5.17 -14.07 10.64
N ALA A 92 5.87 -13.35 9.78
CA ALA A 92 5.76 -11.90 9.65
C ALA A 92 4.40 -11.47 9.11
N ASP A 93 3.79 -12.23 8.21
CA ASP A 93 2.49 -11.90 7.64
C ASP A 93 1.35 -12.03 8.66
N ASP A 94 1.38 -13.07 9.50
CA ASP A 94 0.46 -13.25 10.63
C ASP A 94 0.62 -12.13 11.66
N PHE A 95 1.86 -11.68 11.91
CA PHE A 95 2.16 -10.58 12.83
C PHE A 95 1.70 -9.21 12.30
N ILE A 96 2.10 -8.86 11.08
CA ILE A 96 1.89 -7.54 10.47
C ILE A 96 0.43 -7.35 10.04
N PHE A 97 -0.11 -8.34 9.34
CA PHE A 97 -1.42 -8.21 8.68
C PHE A 97 -2.55 -8.84 9.48
N GLY A 98 -2.25 -9.56 10.56
CA GLY A 98 -3.24 -10.26 11.36
C GLY A 98 -3.87 -11.44 10.62
N TYR A 99 -4.76 -12.12 11.33
CA TYR A 99 -5.46 -13.30 10.84
C TYR A 99 -6.79 -13.48 11.57
N MET A 100 -7.67 -14.28 10.98
CA MET A 100 -8.92 -14.70 11.59
C MET A 100 -9.23 -16.14 11.16
N VAL A 101 -9.38 -17.02 12.14
CA VAL A 101 -9.88 -18.39 11.99
C VAL A 101 -11.31 -18.39 12.52
N ALA A 102 -12.28 -18.58 11.63
CA ALA A 102 -13.69 -18.38 11.96
C ALA A 102 -14.28 -19.44 12.91
N ASP A 103 -13.73 -20.65 12.90
CA ASP A 103 -14.26 -21.79 13.64
C ASP A 103 -13.26 -22.25 14.71
N SER A 104 -13.71 -22.24 15.98
CA SER A 104 -12.90 -22.56 17.14
C SER A 104 -12.44 -24.02 17.19
N LYS A 105 -13.08 -24.92 16.42
CA LYS A 105 -12.66 -26.34 16.37
C LYS A 105 -11.27 -26.54 15.76
N TYR A 106 -10.78 -25.58 14.98
CA TYR A 106 -9.45 -25.62 14.38
C TYR A 106 -8.35 -25.12 15.31
N LEU A 107 -8.69 -24.67 16.53
CA LEU A 107 -7.70 -24.27 17.52
C LEU A 107 -6.81 -25.49 17.89
N PRO A 108 -5.48 -25.38 17.80
CA PRO A 108 -4.59 -26.47 18.19
C PRO A 108 -4.73 -26.75 19.69
N LYS A 109 -4.94 -28.01 20.07
CA LYS A 109 -5.14 -28.42 21.48
C LYS A 109 -3.86 -28.32 22.31
N ASP A 110 -2.72 -28.38 21.65
CA ASP A 110 -1.36 -28.38 22.19
C ASP A 110 -0.75 -26.98 22.33
N ARG A 111 -1.31 -25.96 21.68
CA ARG A 111 -0.86 -24.55 21.79
C ARG A 111 -1.83 -23.70 22.61
N LYS A 112 -1.47 -23.46 23.88
CA LYS A 112 -2.24 -22.60 24.80
C LYS A 112 -2.24 -21.12 24.43
N ASP A 113 -1.25 -20.68 23.67
CA ASP A 113 -1.07 -19.31 23.17
C ASP A 113 -1.81 -19.04 21.85
N ALA A 114 -2.32 -20.09 21.19
CA ALA A 114 -3.03 -19.94 19.92
C ALA A 114 -4.31 -19.12 20.13
N THR A 115 -4.51 -18.11 19.28
CA THR A 115 -5.75 -17.33 19.23
C THR A 115 -6.45 -17.56 17.90
N LEU A 116 -7.77 -17.34 17.88
CA LEU A 116 -8.54 -17.41 16.63
C LEU A 116 -8.44 -16.12 15.82
N LYS A 117 -8.04 -15.01 16.45
CA LYS A 117 -8.01 -13.70 15.81
C LYS A 117 -6.83 -12.90 16.32
N ARG A 118 -6.21 -12.18 15.39
CA ARG A 118 -5.27 -11.10 15.65
C ARG A 118 -5.56 -9.95 14.70
N ASP A 119 -5.65 -8.75 15.25
CA ASP A 119 -5.79 -7.54 14.45
C ASP A 119 -4.48 -7.21 13.72
N SER A 120 -4.59 -6.61 12.54
CA SER A 120 -3.43 -6.11 11.82
C SER A 120 -2.79 -4.94 12.54
N ILE A 121 -1.46 -4.98 12.65
CA ILE A 121 -0.63 -3.85 13.11
C ILE A 121 -0.58 -2.76 12.03
N LEU A 122 -0.40 -3.15 10.76
CA LEU A 122 -0.47 -2.20 9.65
C LEU A 122 -1.89 -1.68 9.47
N ARG A 123 -2.10 -0.38 9.68
CA ARG A 123 -3.33 0.30 9.29
C ARG A 123 -3.07 1.00 7.96
N ILE A 124 -3.63 0.51 6.86
CA ILE A 124 -3.50 1.11 5.52
C ILE A 124 -4.87 1.26 4.90
N ASN A 125 -5.12 2.38 4.23
CA ASN A 125 -6.43 2.71 3.68
C ASN A 125 -6.48 2.56 2.14
N ASN A 126 -7.65 2.75 1.54
CA ASN A 126 -7.81 2.70 0.08
C ASN A 126 -6.95 3.78 -0.59
N SER A 127 -6.37 3.43 -1.74
CA SER A 127 -5.74 4.43 -2.59
C SER A 127 -6.82 5.15 -3.37
N VAL A 128 -6.73 6.46 -3.46
CA VAL A 128 -7.73 7.30 -4.14
C VAL A 128 -7.01 8.11 -5.22
N ALA A 129 -7.57 8.11 -6.42
CA ALA A 129 -7.12 8.94 -7.53
C ALA A 129 -7.16 10.43 -7.16
N LEU A 130 -6.20 11.20 -7.66
CA LEU A 130 -6.22 12.66 -7.53
C LEU A 130 -7.16 13.32 -8.53
N SER A 131 -7.34 12.70 -9.69
CA SER A 131 -8.19 13.19 -10.76
C SER A 131 -9.47 12.37 -10.87
N PRO A 132 -10.61 13.00 -11.20
CA PRO A 132 -11.83 12.30 -11.51
C PRO A 132 -11.65 11.29 -12.65
N TYR A 133 -12.32 10.16 -12.55
CA TYR A 133 -12.44 9.20 -13.64
C TYR A 133 -13.19 9.84 -14.82
N GLN A 134 -12.60 9.77 -16.01
CA GLN A 134 -13.11 10.42 -17.22
C GLN A 134 -13.82 9.45 -18.18
N TYR A 135 -14.27 8.30 -17.69
CA TYR A 135 -14.94 7.28 -18.51
C TYR A 135 -14.07 6.75 -19.66
N GLU A 136 -12.75 6.73 -19.47
CA GLU A 136 -11.81 6.22 -20.45
C GLU A 136 -11.87 4.70 -20.49
N ALA A 137 -12.04 4.14 -21.68
CA ALA A 137 -12.08 2.71 -21.88
C ALA A 137 -11.37 2.29 -23.18
N THR A 138 -10.83 1.08 -23.18
CA THR A 138 -10.25 0.43 -24.36
C THR A 138 -10.82 -0.97 -24.55
N PHE A 139 -10.82 -1.45 -25.79
CA PHE A 139 -11.20 -2.82 -26.12
C PHE A 139 -9.97 -3.64 -26.51
N HIS A 140 -9.82 -4.82 -25.91
CA HIS A 140 -8.75 -5.76 -26.22
C HIS A 140 -9.32 -6.98 -26.92
N GLN A 141 -8.65 -7.45 -27.98
CA GLN A 141 -9.05 -8.67 -28.66
C GLN A 141 -8.51 -9.91 -27.91
N SER A 142 -9.41 -10.84 -27.59
CA SER A 142 -9.07 -12.20 -27.20
C SER A 142 -9.35 -13.12 -28.40
N PRO A 143 -8.33 -13.49 -29.19
CA PRO A 143 -8.53 -14.26 -30.41
C PRO A 143 -9.00 -15.69 -30.08
N LEU A 144 -9.81 -16.26 -30.97
CA LEU A 144 -10.17 -17.68 -30.95
C LEU A 144 -8.97 -18.51 -31.43
N ASN A 145 -8.60 -19.56 -30.69
CA ASN A 145 -7.73 -20.61 -31.22
C ASN A 145 -8.56 -21.48 -32.16
N ALA A 146 -8.39 -21.29 -33.47
CA ALA A 146 -9.12 -22.05 -34.49
C ALA A 146 -8.43 -23.40 -34.75
N LYS A 147 -9.21 -24.47 -34.87
CA LYS A 147 -8.71 -25.76 -35.32
C LYS A 147 -8.48 -25.71 -36.83
N THR A 148 -7.28 -26.10 -37.25
CA THR A 148 -6.84 -26.15 -38.65
C THR A 148 -6.08 -27.46 -38.87
N LYS A 149 -5.77 -27.79 -40.14
CA LYS A 149 -4.92 -28.96 -40.46
C LYS A 149 -3.51 -28.86 -39.84
N VAL A 150 -3.02 -27.64 -39.55
CA VAL A 150 -1.65 -27.42 -39.02
C VAL A 150 -1.56 -27.74 -37.53
N ASN A 151 -2.64 -27.57 -36.77
CA ASN A 151 -2.67 -27.74 -35.32
C ASN A 151 -3.62 -28.84 -34.85
N GLU A 152 -4.13 -29.70 -35.74
CA GLU A 152 -5.15 -30.70 -35.41
C GLU A 152 -4.79 -31.58 -34.21
N ASP A 153 -3.56 -32.11 -34.17
CA ASP A 153 -3.09 -33.01 -33.09
C ASP A 153 -2.71 -32.29 -31.79
N LYS A 154 -2.58 -30.96 -31.83
CA LYS A 154 -2.21 -30.11 -30.68
C LYS A 154 -3.29 -29.07 -30.36
N TYR A 155 -4.48 -29.24 -30.92
CA TYR A 155 -5.56 -28.29 -30.80
C TYR A 155 -6.09 -28.28 -29.36
N TRP A 156 -6.25 -27.07 -28.81
CA TRP A 156 -6.92 -26.84 -27.54
C TRP A 156 -7.87 -25.66 -27.69
N ASN A 157 -9.06 -25.76 -27.10
CA ASN A 157 -10.06 -24.71 -27.18
C ASN A 157 -9.79 -23.68 -26.08
N ASN A 158 -9.62 -22.41 -26.46
CA ASN A 158 -9.47 -21.31 -25.51
C ASN A 158 -10.79 -20.61 -25.18
N GLN A 159 -11.73 -20.49 -26.12
CA GLN A 159 -13.07 -19.91 -26.03
C GLN A 159 -13.93 -20.37 -27.22
N SER A 160 -15.26 -20.29 -27.14
CA SER A 160 -16.14 -20.64 -28.27
C SER A 160 -16.16 -19.60 -29.40
N THR A 161 -15.87 -18.33 -29.11
CA THR A 161 -15.78 -17.22 -30.07
C THR A 161 -14.67 -16.25 -29.69
N SER A 162 -14.27 -15.38 -30.63
CA SER A 162 -13.41 -14.23 -30.29
C SER A 162 -14.19 -13.24 -29.44
N VAL A 163 -13.57 -12.72 -28.38
CA VAL A 163 -14.21 -11.76 -27.46
C VAL A 163 -13.47 -10.42 -27.50
N LEU A 164 -14.23 -9.33 -27.56
CA LEU A 164 -13.73 -7.99 -27.26
C LEU A 164 -13.88 -7.75 -25.76
N LEU A 165 -12.75 -7.54 -25.10
CA LEU A 165 -12.68 -7.33 -23.66
C LEU A 165 -12.64 -5.84 -23.37
N HIS A 166 -13.72 -5.36 -22.75
CA HIS A 166 -13.79 -4.00 -22.24
C HIS A 166 -12.85 -3.81 -21.05
N LYS A 167 -12.16 -2.67 -21.03
CA LYS A 167 -11.24 -2.30 -19.96
C LYS A 167 -11.35 -0.81 -19.66
N GLU A 168 -11.63 -0.49 -18.41
CA GLU A 168 -11.62 0.89 -17.90
C GLU A 168 -10.19 1.31 -17.54
N ILE A 169 -9.83 2.55 -17.86
CA ILE A 169 -8.50 3.13 -17.63
C ILE A 169 -8.63 4.44 -16.85
N SER A 170 -7.67 4.72 -15.97
CA SER A 170 -7.54 6.04 -15.35
C SER A 170 -6.07 6.45 -15.38
N LEU A 171 -5.77 7.53 -16.12
CA LEU A 171 -4.47 8.21 -16.09
C LEU A 171 -4.44 9.22 -14.94
N THR A 172 -3.94 8.81 -13.79
CA THR A 172 -3.85 9.68 -12.62
C THR A 172 -2.82 9.18 -11.62
N ALA A 173 -2.39 10.05 -10.71
CA ALA A 173 -1.68 9.66 -9.51
C ALA A 173 -2.69 9.22 -8.44
N PHE A 174 -2.26 8.33 -7.56
CA PHE A 174 -3.04 7.89 -6.41
C PHE A 174 -2.34 8.33 -5.14
N GLN A 175 -3.14 8.58 -4.11
CA GLN A 175 -2.64 8.78 -2.77
C GLN A 175 -3.28 7.82 -1.78
N TYR A 176 -2.52 7.45 -0.76
CA TYR A 176 -3.01 6.62 0.32
C TYR A 176 -2.21 6.85 1.61
N PRO A 177 -2.88 6.74 2.77
CA PRO A 177 -2.22 6.76 4.06
C PRO A 177 -1.97 5.37 4.62
N PHE A 178 -0.96 5.28 5.48
CA PHE A 178 -0.72 4.15 6.36
C PHE A 178 -0.28 4.61 7.75
N ALA A 179 -0.44 3.76 8.75
CA ALA A 179 -0.04 4.02 10.13
C ALA A 179 0.41 2.75 10.85
N LEU A 180 1.30 2.94 11.82
CA LEU A 180 1.81 1.92 12.73
C LEU A 180 1.85 2.46 14.15
N ALA A 181 1.25 1.73 15.09
CA ALA A 181 1.39 2.02 16.50
C ALA A 181 2.75 1.53 16.99
N GLY A 182 3.57 2.43 17.56
CA GLY A 182 4.94 2.08 17.95
C GLY A 182 5.00 0.94 18.95
N ASN A 183 4.06 0.92 19.90
CA ASN A 183 4.03 -0.10 20.95
C ASN A 183 3.86 -1.52 20.38
N ASP A 184 3.05 -1.67 19.33
CA ASP A 184 2.78 -2.96 18.70
C ASP A 184 3.95 -3.44 17.83
N CYS A 185 4.79 -2.51 17.37
CA CYS A 185 5.89 -2.78 16.44
C CYS A 185 7.17 -3.30 17.12
N LYS A 186 7.38 -2.97 18.40
CA LYS A 186 8.63 -3.28 19.14
C LYS A 186 8.95 -4.77 19.23
N ALA A 187 7.95 -5.63 19.20
CA ALA A 187 8.16 -7.07 19.37
C ALA A 187 8.94 -7.71 18.20
N LYS A 188 8.89 -7.12 17.00
CA LYS A 188 9.48 -7.68 15.77
C LYS A 188 10.07 -6.57 14.89
N PRO A 189 11.12 -5.85 15.34
CA PRO A 189 11.62 -4.66 14.66
C PRO A 189 12.08 -4.96 13.22
N ASP A 190 12.75 -6.09 12.98
CA ASP A 190 13.24 -6.45 11.65
C ASP A 190 12.11 -6.66 10.63
N TRP A 191 10.98 -7.24 11.06
CA TRP A 191 9.81 -7.39 10.20
C TRP A 191 9.14 -6.06 9.88
N ILE A 192 9.16 -5.12 10.83
CA ILE A 192 8.64 -3.77 10.62
C ILE A 192 9.56 -2.97 9.68
N LYS A 193 10.88 -3.10 9.80
CA LYS A 193 11.83 -2.52 8.83
C LYS A 193 11.62 -3.08 7.43
N ALA A 194 11.51 -4.41 7.30
CA ALA A 194 11.22 -5.05 6.03
C ALA A 194 9.89 -4.60 5.42
N LEU A 195 8.86 -4.37 6.25
CA LEU A 195 7.58 -3.81 5.82
C LEU A 195 7.74 -2.38 5.28
N LEU A 196 8.43 -1.49 6.01
CA LEU A 196 8.65 -0.11 5.59
C LEU A 196 9.44 -0.04 4.28
N GLU A 197 10.48 -0.86 4.12
CA GLU A 197 11.18 -1.00 2.84
C GLU A 197 10.26 -1.50 1.73
N SER A 198 9.41 -2.49 2.02
CA SER A 198 8.46 -3.05 1.05
C SER A 198 7.40 -2.02 0.59
N ILE A 199 7.04 -1.06 1.43
CA ILE A 199 6.18 0.08 1.03
C ILE A 199 6.87 0.95 -0.03
N GLY A 200 8.19 1.12 0.07
CA GLY A 200 9.00 1.86 -0.92
C GLY A 200 9.11 1.16 -2.28
N GLU A 201 8.77 -0.13 -2.34
CA GLU A 201 8.83 -0.98 -3.52
C GLU A 201 7.43 -1.48 -3.93
N LEU A 202 6.35 -0.86 -3.43
CA LEU A 202 5.00 -1.40 -3.59
C LEU A 202 4.57 -1.42 -5.06
N THR A 203 4.34 -2.62 -5.57
CA THR A 203 3.92 -2.88 -6.96
C THR A 203 2.95 -4.05 -7.01
N ASN A 204 2.37 -4.34 -8.18
CA ASN A 204 1.40 -5.43 -8.40
C ASN A 204 0.15 -5.35 -7.49
N VAL A 205 -0.23 -4.13 -7.14
CA VAL A 205 -1.50 -3.87 -6.44
C VAL A 205 -2.63 -4.10 -7.45
N ALA A 206 -3.53 -5.04 -7.13
CA ALA A 206 -4.51 -5.73 -8.00
C ALA A 206 -4.12 -7.15 -8.45
N GLY A 207 -2.98 -7.67 -7.98
CA GLY A 207 -2.64 -9.10 -8.08
C GLY A 207 -2.41 -9.58 -9.52
N GLY A 208 -2.62 -10.87 -9.77
CA GLY A 208 -2.32 -11.51 -11.07
C GLY A 208 -3.22 -11.08 -12.23
N HIS A 209 -4.22 -10.25 -11.97
CA HIS A 209 -5.09 -9.66 -12.98
C HIS A 209 -4.71 -8.21 -13.29
N ALA A 210 -3.70 -7.62 -12.64
CA ALA A 210 -3.10 -6.38 -13.09
C ALA A 210 -2.29 -6.67 -14.38
N ARG A 211 -2.88 -6.41 -15.55
CA ARG A 211 -2.15 -6.51 -16.83
C ARG A 211 -1.36 -5.25 -17.16
N ASN A 212 -1.61 -4.15 -16.45
CA ASN A 212 -0.87 -2.91 -16.60
C ASN A 212 0.18 -2.82 -15.51
N TYR A 213 1.37 -2.38 -15.91
CA TYR A 213 2.39 -1.94 -14.98
C TYR A 213 1.95 -0.63 -14.33
N TYR A 214 1.72 -0.65 -13.02
CA TYR A 214 1.46 0.53 -12.22
C TYR A 214 2.21 0.43 -10.90
N GLU A 215 3.05 1.42 -10.62
CA GLU A 215 3.82 1.50 -9.37
C GLU A 215 2.97 2.19 -8.30
N MET A 216 2.68 1.47 -7.22
CA MET A 216 2.03 2.04 -6.04
C MET A 216 3.07 2.57 -5.03
N GLY A 217 4.35 2.48 -5.38
CA GLY A 217 5.45 3.08 -4.62
C GLY A 217 5.42 4.61 -4.67
N PRO A 218 6.16 5.26 -3.77
CA PRO A 218 6.11 6.71 -3.61
C PRO A 218 6.83 7.49 -4.72
N LYS A 219 6.10 8.36 -5.40
CA LYS A 219 6.62 9.58 -6.05
C LYS A 219 7.05 10.59 -4.98
N SER A 220 6.17 10.80 -4.01
CA SER A 220 6.39 11.64 -2.83
C SER A 220 5.84 10.93 -1.60
N ILE A 221 6.47 11.15 -0.45
CA ILE A 221 6.04 10.60 0.83
C ILE A 221 6.23 11.63 1.94
N VAL A 222 5.27 11.69 2.85
CA VAL A 222 5.36 12.44 4.10
C VAL A 222 5.14 11.47 5.24
N ILE A 223 6.08 11.41 6.18
CA ILE A 223 5.96 10.61 7.40
C ILE A 223 6.04 11.54 8.61
N ARG A 224 5.16 11.32 9.58
CA ARG A 224 5.18 11.94 10.91
C ARG A 224 5.42 10.87 11.97
N LEU A 225 6.46 11.04 12.78
CA LEU A 225 6.74 10.25 13.99
C LEU A 225 6.40 11.07 15.23
N THR A 226 5.31 10.74 15.92
CA THR A 226 4.74 11.59 16.98
C THR A 226 4.18 10.75 18.13
N PRO A 227 4.21 11.21 19.40
CA PRO A 227 3.49 10.52 20.48
C PRO A 227 1.96 10.59 20.34
N SER A 228 1.45 11.44 19.44
CA SER A 228 0.01 11.55 19.17
C SER A 228 -0.58 10.23 18.66
N LEU A 229 -1.83 9.95 19.04
CA LEU A 229 -2.62 8.83 18.52
C LEU A 229 -3.22 9.11 17.13
N VAL A 230 -3.11 10.35 16.65
CA VAL A 230 -3.62 10.79 15.33
C VAL A 230 -2.55 11.55 14.55
N ALA A 231 -2.63 11.46 13.22
CA ALA A 231 -1.70 12.15 12.31
C ALA A 231 -1.73 13.68 12.44
N GLY A 232 -2.88 14.27 12.81
CA GLY A 232 -3.03 15.72 13.02
C GLY A 232 -3.08 16.57 11.74
N TYR A 233 -3.09 15.93 10.56
CA TYR A 233 -3.21 16.57 9.25
C TYR A 233 -4.07 15.74 8.30
N ASP A 234 -4.47 16.32 7.16
CA ASP A 234 -5.22 15.62 6.12
C ASP A 234 -4.33 14.57 5.44
N THR A 235 -4.55 13.31 5.79
CA THR A 235 -3.78 12.19 5.26
C THR A 235 -4.13 11.83 3.81
N TYR A 236 -5.11 12.50 3.21
CA TYR A 236 -5.42 12.50 1.78
C TYR A 236 -5.24 13.91 1.15
N GLY A 237 -4.34 14.72 1.72
CA GLY A 237 -4.20 16.12 1.36
C GLY A 237 -3.37 16.42 0.10
N PHE A 238 -2.78 15.40 -0.58
CA PHE A 238 -1.99 15.67 -1.78
C PHE A 238 -2.87 16.23 -2.89
N GLN A 239 -2.35 17.23 -3.60
CA GLN A 239 -2.99 17.82 -4.78
C GLN A 239 -2.39 17.25 -6.07
N GLU A 240 -3.06 17.45 -7.21
CA GLU A 240 -2.62 16.94 -8.52
C GLU A 240 -1.22 17.41 -8.91
N ASP A 241 -0.84 18.63 -8.52
CA ASP A 241 0.50 19.19 -8.73
C ASP A 241 1.58 18.59 -7.81
N GLY A 242 1.19 17.70 -6.89
CA GLY A 242 2.05 17.07 -5.90
C GLY A 242 2.29 17.90 -4.64
N SER A 243 1.67 19.08 -4.52
CA SER A 243 1.73 19.90 -3.30
C SER A 243 0.92 19.28 -2.15
N LEU A 244 1.28 19.66 -0.92
CA LEU A 244 0.63 19.17 0.29
C LEU A 244 0.54 20.31 1.33
N GLU A 245 -0.69 20.68 1.67
CA GLU A 245 -0.97 21.83 2.55
C GLU A 245 -0.38 21.69 3.96
N VAL A 246 -0.15 20.47 4.46
CA VAL A 246 0.44 20.26 5.80
C VAL A 246 1.81 20.91 5.96
N LEU A 247 2.57 21.10 4.87
CA LEU A 247 3.88 21.75 4.95
C LEU A 247 3.79 23.20 5.41
N LYS A 248 2.63 23.84 5.23
CA LYS A 248 2.31 25.19 5.73
C LYS A 248 1.81 25.19 7.18
N ARG A 249 1.76 24.03 7.84
CA ARG A 249 1.36 23.87 9.26
C ARG A 249 2.52 23.46 10.16
N ILE A 250 3.70 23.19 9.60
CA ILE A 250 4.91 22.98 10.41
C ILE A 250 5.23 24.24 11.23
N LYS A 251 4.96 25.40 10.65
CA LYS A 251 4.62 26.63 11.36
C LYS A 251 3.27 27.11 10.87
N ASP A 252 2.46 27.70 11.73
CA ASP A 252 1.26 28.42 11.33
C ASP A 252 1.60 29.74 10.63
N LYS A 253 0.56 30.47 10.20
CA LYS A 253 0.70 31.71 9.42
C LYS A 253 1.35 32.84 10.23
N GLU A 254 1.27 32.75 11.56
CA GLU A 254 1.81 33.69 12.53
C GLU A 254 3.24 33.30 12.96
N GLY A 255 3.79 32.20 12.44
CA GLY A 255 5.15 31.74 12.68
C GLY A 255 5.32 30.92 13.96
N LYS A 256 4.22 30.58 14.65
CA LYS A 256 4.20 29.66 15.79
C LYS A 256 4.17 28.22 15.29
N ILE A 257 4.79 27.32 16.04
CA ILE A 257 4.82 25.90 15.70
C ILE A 257 3.43 25.31 15.98
N ASP A 258 2.69 24.95 14.93
CA ASP A 258 1.45 24.15 15.02
C ASP A 258 1.81 22.66 15.03
N LEU A 259 2.56 22.20 14.02
CA LEU A 259 3.10 20.84 13.95
C LEU A 259 4.63 20.83 14.08
N PRO A 260 5.23 20.19 15.11
CA PRO A 260 6.69 20.21 15.29
C PRO A 260 7.44 19.60 14.11
N GLY A 261 8.39 20.35 13.53
CA GLY A 261 9.09 19.95 12.31
C GLY A 261 9.98 18.72 12.50
N GLU A 262 10.53 18.53 13.70
CA GLU A 262 11.36 17.37 14.06
C GLU A 262 10.62 16.02 14.01
N GLU A 263 9.28 16.05 13.98
CA GLU A 263 8.46 14.85 13.79
C GLU A 263 8.36 14.44 12.31
N PHE A 264 8.72 15.32 11.37
CA PHE A 264 8.46 15.11 9.94
C PHE A 264 9.67 14.63 9.14
N TYR A 265 9.37 13.71 8.24
CA TYR A 265 10.26 13.21 7.20
C TYR A 265 9.58 13.42 5.85
N LEU A 266 10.23 14.11 4.94
CA LEU A 266 9.74 14.35 3.58
C LEU A 266 10.65 13.63 2.59
N GLY A 267 10.04 12.94 1.63
CA GLY A 267 10.74 12.09 0.67
C GLY A 267 10.26 12.26 -0.75
N GLY A 268 11.18 12.25 -1.72
CA GLY A 268 10.85 12.16 -3.13
C GLY A 268 10.68 13.50 -3.82
N GLU A 269 9.75 13.58 -4.77
CA GLU A 269 9.58 14.75 -5.64
C GLU A 269 9.18 16.01 -4.87
N ILE A 270 8.42 15.85 -3.78
CA ILE A 270 8.07 16.96 -2.88
C ILE A 270 9.30 17.65 -2.29
N VAL A 271 10.43 16.94 -2.13
CA VAL A 271 11.71 17.50 -1.68
C VAL A 271 12.50 18.08 -2.84
N ARG A 272 12.58 17.35 -3.96
CA ARG A 272 13.33 17.78 -5.15
C ARG A 272 12.80 19.07 -5.78
N ASN A 273 11.50 19.34 -5.61
CA ASN A 273 10.84 20.53 -6.14
C ASN A 273 10.81 21.70 -5.14
N LEU A 274 11.41 21.58 -3.95
CA LEU A 274 11.51 22.69 -3.02
C LEU A 274 12.44 23.77 -3.57
N SER A 275 12.06 25.04 -3.41
CA SER A 275 13.01 26.13 -3.58
C SER A 275 14.10 26.06 -2.49
N GLU A 276 15.28 26.59 -2.77
CA GLU A 276 16.40 26.62 -1.83
C GLU A 276 16.02 27.29 -0.49
N GLY A 277 15.23 28.38 -0.56
CA GLY A 277 14.69 29.06 0.61
C GLY A 277 13.78 28.16 1.44
N LYS A 278 12.85 27.42 0.80
CA LYS A 278 11.93 26.53 1.51
C LYS A 278 12.64 25.31 2.10
N HIS A 279 13.63 24.78 1.39
CA HIS A 279 14.46 23.69 1.86
C HIS A 279 15.25 24.09 3.12
N THR A 280 15.88 25.27 3.11
CA THR A 280 16.61 25.82 4.27
C THR A 280 15.67 26.08 5.45
N GLU A 281 14.50 26.66 5.18
CA GLU A 281 13.47 26.90 6.19
C GLU A 281 13.05 25.59 6.89
N LEU A 282 12.64 24.56 6.14
CA LEU A 282 12.19 23.29 6.71
C LEU A 282 13.29 22.59 7.52
N LYS A 283 14.56 22.63 7.04
CA LYS A 283 15.70 22.13 7.81
C LYS A 283 15.89 22.87 9.12
N SER A 284 15.70 24.19 9.13
CA SER A 284 15.80 25.00 10.37
C SER A 284 14.75 24.61 11.41
N PHE A 285 13.63 24.00 10.98
CA PHE A 285 12.59 23.48 11.85
C PHE A 285 12.78 22.00 12.23
N GLY A 286 13.92 21.39 11.86
CA GLY A 286 14.23 20.00 12.19
C GLY A 286 13.61 18.96 11.26
N VAL A 287 12.95 19.38 10.18
CA VAL A 287 12.36 18.45 9.19
C VAL A 287 13.47 17.69 8.49
N LYS A 288 13.33 16.36 8.41
CA LYS A 288 14.30 15.49 7.75
C LYS A 288 13.92 15.31 6.28
N LEU A 289 14.80 15.73 5.37
CA LEU A 289 14.53 15.79 3.94
C LEU A 289 15.35 14.74 3.19
N PHE A 290 14.70 13.98 2.31
CA PHE A 290 15.33 12.94 1.51
C PHE A 290 14.86 13.04 0.05
N GLU A 291 15.79 13.08 -0.90
CA GLU A 291 15.41 13.04 -2.31
C GLU A 291 14.90 11.66 -2.74
N ASN A 292 15.31 10.60 -2.05
CA ASN A 292 14.94 9.22 -2.36
C ASN A 292 13.99 8.66 -1.26
N PRO A 293 12.74 8.29 -1.60
CA PRO A 293 11.78 7.75 -0.63
C PRO A 293 12.21 6.43 0.03
N GLN A 294 12.94 5.55 -0.66
CA GLN A 294 13.41 4.29 -0.08
C GLN A 294 14.48 4.54 0.99
N LYS A 295 15.39 5.50 0.77
CA LYS A 295 16.34 5.96 1.80
C LYS A 295 15.61 6.55 3.01
N LEU A 296 14.56 7.33 2.78
CA LEU A 296 13.71 7.84 3.86
C LEU A 296 13.09 6.71 4.67
N LEU A 297 12.45 5.75 4.02
CA LEU A 297 11.76 4.64 4.70
C LEU A 297 12.72 3.80 5.54
N LYS A 298 13.94 3.58 5.05
CA LYS A 298 15.00 2.93 5.83
C LYS A 298 15.34 3.74 7.08
N GLN A 299 15.61 5.05 6.93
CA GLN A 299 15.94 5.91 8.07
C GLN A 299 14.79 6.02 9.09
N VAL A 300 13.55 6.08 8.60
CA VAL A 300 12.36 6.07 9.44
C VAL A 300 12.24 4.76 10.20
N GLY A 301 12.52 3.61 9.57
CA GLY A 301 12.54 2.32 10.25
C GLY A 301 13.56 2.27 11.39
N ASP A 302 14.73 2.87 11.21
CA ASP A 302 15.72 3.01 12.28
C ASP A 302 15.21 3.94 13.39
N ASP A 303 14.81 5.17 13.07
CA ASP A 303 14.37 6.16 14.07
C ASP A 303 13.06 5.79 14.80
N PHE A 304 12.17 5.03 14.16
CA PHE A 304 10.88 4.61 14.74
C PHE A 304 11.04 3.47 15.75
N LEU A 305 12.03 2.60 15.54
CA LEU A 305 12.29 1.40 16.34
C LEU A 305 13.52 1.55 17.25
N ASP A 306 14.19 2.70 17.21
CA ASP A 306 15.31 3.01 18.08
C ASP A 306 14.86 3.05 19.55
N GLU A 307 15.34 2.11 20.35
CA GLU A 307 15.10 2.06 21.80
C GLU A 307 16.10 2.92 22.59
N SER A 308 17.12 3.48 21.93
CA SER A 308 18.21 4.22 22.57
C SER A 308 17.99 5.73 22.65
N LYS A 309 16.90 6.25 22.07
CA LYS A 309 16.58 7.68 22.00
C LYS A 309 15.31 8.03 22.70
#